data_AF-A0A660P8N2-F1
#
_entry.id   AF-A0A660P8N2-F1
#
_cell.length_a   1.000
_cell.length_b   1.000
_cell.length_c   1.000
_cell.angle_alpha   90.00
_cell.angle_beta   90.00
_cell.angle_gamma   90.00
#
_symmetry.space_group_name_H-M   'P 1'
#
loop_
_entity.id
_entity.type
_entity.pdbx_description
1 polymer ?
#
loop_
_entity_poly.entity_id
_entity_poly.type
_entity_poly.pdbx_seq_one_letter_code
_entity_poly.pdbx_strand_id
1 'polypeptide(L)' 'MGIYLFKKKLLNLVLKNKVYNATDFMDDIIRNGKKLIHYPIRSYWLDIGKHEDFEKAQMDISHINLGLKNE' A
#
# COMPACT_ATOMS: atom_id res chain seq x y z
N MET A 1 -3.36 4.45 1.32
CA MET A 1 -3.00 3.38 0.35
C MET A 1 -1.57 2.96 0.62
N GLY A 2 -1.31 1.65 0.79
CA GLY A 2 -0.04 1.15 1.31
C GLY A 2 0.43 -0.18 0.72
N ILE A 3 -0.03 -0.54 -0.48
CA ILE A 3 0.38 -1.75 -1.19
C ILE A 3 1.13 -1.35 -2.46
N TYR A 4 2.31 -1.92 -2.64
CA TYR A 4 3.18 -1.64 -3.77
C TYR A 4 3.69 -2.94 -4.39
N LEU A 5 3.82 -2.94 -5.72
CA LEU A 5 4.47 -4.01 -6.47
C LEU A 5 5.47 -3.41 -7.45
N PHE A 6 6.73 -3.83 -7.38
CA PHE A 6 7.79 -3.33 -8.25
C PHE A 6 8.84 -4.42 -8.52
N LYS A 7 9.56 -4.27 -9.64
CA LYS A 7 10.66 -5.18 -10.00
C LYS A 7 11.83 -4.96 -9.02
N LYS A 8 12.41 -6.05 -8.49
CA LYS A 8 13.57 -6.01 -7.57
C LYS A 8 14.70 -5.09 -8.03
N LYS A 9 15.01 -5.05 -9.34
CA LYS A 9 16.06 -4.18 -9.91
C LYS A 9 15.85 -2.68 -9.64
N LEU A 10 14.63 -2.25 -9.33
CA LEU A 10 14.34 -0.85 -8.99
C LEU A 10 14.86 -0.47 -7.60
N LEU A 11 15.15 -1.44 -6.72
CA LEU A 11 15.76 -1.20 -5.41
C LEU A 11 17.14 -0.56 -5.50
N ASN A 12 17.80 -0.61 -6.67
CA ASN A 12 19.05 0.09 -6.90
C ASN A 12 18.93 1.63 -6.80
N LEU A 13 17.70 2.17 -6.87
CA LEU A 13 17.42 3.59 -6.66
C LEU A 13 17.37 3.97 -5.17
N VAL A 14 17.16 2.99 -4.28
CA VAL A 14 17.03 3.22 -2.84
C VAL A 14 18.43 3.34 -2.23
N LEU A 15 18.75 4.53 -1.72
CA LEU A 15 20.02 4.77 -1.05
C LEU A 15 20.09 4.02 0.28
N LYS A 16 21.17 3.25 0.47
CA LYS A 16 21.42 2.57 1.75
C LYS A 16 21.66 3.59 2.85
N ASN A 17 21.15 3.29 4.05
CA ASN A 17 21.37 4.07 5.28
C ASN A 17 20.87 5.53 5.21
N LYS A 18 19.85 5.80 4.40
CA LYS A 18 19.14 7.08 4.39
C LYS A 18 17.64 6.84 4.51
N VAL A 19 16.96 7.76 5.18
CA VAL A 19 15.49 7.82 5.11
C VAL A 19 15.11 8.05 3.66
N TYR A 20 14.20 7.22 3.16
CA TYR A 20 13.75 7.29 1.78
C TYR A 20 12.28 6.89 1.72
N ASN A 21 11.42 7.82 1.34
CA ASN A 21 9.98 7.61 1.36
C ASN A 21 9.52 6.88 0.11
N ALA A 22 8.39 6.18 0.21
CA ALA A 22 7.76 5.56 -0.95
C ALA A 22 7.36 6.58 -2.02
N THR A 23 7.01 7.81 -1.63
CA THR A 23 6.73 8.93 -2.55
C THR A 23 7.98 9.36 -3.32
N ASP A 24 9.12 9.49 -2.62
CA ASP A 24 10.41 9.82 -3.25
C ASP A 24 10.79 8.76 -4.29
N PHE A 25 10.55 7.48 -3.97
CA PHE A 25 10.74 6.38 -4.90
C PHE A 25 9.87 6.50 -6.15
N MET A 26 8.58 6.85 -6.01
CA MET A 26 7.70 7.07 -7.16
C MET A 26 8.16 8.24 -8.03
N ASP A 27 8.57 9.35 -7.40
CA ASP A 27 9.11 10.51 -8.11
C ASP A 27 10.37 10.13 -8.90
N ASP A 28 11.27 9.34 -8.32
CA ASP A 28 12.45 8.83 -9.03
C ASP A 28 12.09 7.93 -10.20
N ILE A 29 11.09 7.06 -10.08
CA ILE A 29 10.59 6.24 -11.20
C ILE A 29 10.14 7.14 -12.35
N ILE A 30 9.37 8.20 -12.07
CA ILE A 30 8.87 9.14 -13.08
C ILE A 30 10.03 9.93 -13.69
N ARG A 31 10.92 10.51 -12.87
CA ARG A 31 12.10 11.27 -13.33
C ARG A 31 13.02 10.46 -14.24
N ASN A 32 13.16 9.16 -13.97
CA ASN A 32 13.97 8.25 -14.77
C ASN A 32 13.24 7.70 -16.02
N GLY A 33 12.08 8.26 -16.39
CA GLY A 33 11.29 7.86 -17.56
C GLY A 33 10.77 6.43 -17.47
N LYS A 34 10.64 5.87 -16.26
CA LYS A 34 10.15 4.51 -16.04
C LYS A 34 8.63 4.53 -15.86
N LYS A 35 8.01 3.35 -16.07
CA LYS A 35 6.56 3.20 -15.98
C LYS A 35 6.10 3.06 -14.52
N LEU A 36 5.26 3.98 -14.07
CA LEU A 36 4.48 3.89 -12.83
C LEU A 36 3.00 3.69 -13.20
N ILE A 37 2.31 2.75 -12.54
CA ILE A 37 0.91 2.44 -12.79
C ILE A 37 0.16 2.44 -11.46
N HIS A 38 -0.98 3.12 -11.42
CA HIS A 38 -1.92 3.07 -10.32
C HIS A 38 -3.07 2.10 -10.67
N TYR A 39 -3.41 1.22 -9.74
CA TYR A 39 -4.57 0.34 -9.83
C TYR A 39 -5.57 0.72 -8.72
N PRO A 40 -6.75 1.27 -9.04
CA PRO A 40 -7.69 1.71 -8.02
C PRO A 40 -8.32 0.51 -7.30
N ILE A 41 -8.10 0.40 -6.00
CA ILE A 41 -8.80 -0.55 -5.13
C ILE A 41 -10.05 0.14 -4.60
N ARG A 42 -11.23 -0.36 -4.98
CA ARG A 42 -12.54 0.17 -4.54
C ARG A 42 -13.17 -0.63 -3.40
N SER A 43 -12.41 -1.54 -2.80
CA SER A 43 -12.82 -2.37 -1.67
C SER A 43 -12.57 -1.67 -0.34
N TYR A 44 -13.09 -2.25 0.74
CA TYR A 44 -12.84 -1.77 2.10
C TYR A 44 -11.34 -1.68 2.38
N TRP A 45 -10.92 -0.53 2.93
CA TRP A 45 -9.57 -0.25 3.38
C TRP A 45 -9.66 0.66 4.61
N LEU A 46 -8.94 0.31 5.67
CA LEU A 46 -8.82 1.13 6.87
C LEU A 46 -7.34 1.25 7.22
N ASP A 47 -6.88 2.48 7.45
CA ASP A 47 -5.54 2.79 7.93
C ASP A 47 -5.61 2.91 9.47
N ILE A 48 -4.89 2.06 10.19
CA ILE A 48 -4.95 2.02 11.67
C ILE A 48 -3.80 2.83 12.24
N GLY A 49 -4.08 4.09 12.59
CA GLY A 49 -3.09 5.02 13.15
C GLY A 49 -3.38 5.44 14.59
N LYS A 50 -4.64 5.33 15.04
CA LYS A 50 -5.10 5.67 16.39
C LYS A 50 -5.90 4.54 17.03
N HIS A 51 -6.19 4.67 18.32
CA HIS A 51 -6.94 3.65 19.05
C HIS A 51 -8.34 3.43 18.47
N GLU A 52 -9.02 4.51 18.06
CA GLU A 52 -10.37 4.47 17.51
C GLU A 52 -10.42 3.76 16.15
N ASP A 53 -9.34 3.83 15.37
CA ASP A 53 -9.24 3.09 14.09
C ASP A 53 -9.19 1.58 14.35
N PHE A 54 -8.52 1.15 15.43
CA PHE A 54 -8.50 -0.25 15.82
C PHE A 54 -9.88 -0.72 16.27
N GLU A 55 -10.57 0.05 17.12
CA GLU A 55 -11.94 -0.26 17.54
C GLU A 55 -12.88 -0.37 16.32
N LYS A 56 -12.76 0.57 15.37
CA LYS A 56 -13.49 0.52 14.11
C LYS A 56 -13.19 -0.75 13.31
N ALA A 57 -11.93 -1.15 13.19
CA ALA A 57 -11.56 -2.38 12.49
C ALA A 57 -12.25 -3.62 13.11
N GLN A 58 -12.34 -3.67 14.45
CA GLN A 58 -13.02 -4.75 15.18
C GLN A 58 -14.53 -4.79 14.93
N MET A 59 -15.17 -3.63 14.75
CA MET A 59 -16.59 -3.58 14.40
C MET A 59 -16.81 -3.94 12.93
N ASP A 60 -16.04 -3.34 12.03
CA ASP A 60 -16.23 -3.44 10.58
C ASP A 60 -16.06 -4.88 10.08
N ILE A 61 -15.16 -5.69 10.67
CA ILE A 61 -14.96 -7.09 10.26
C ILE A 61 -16.24 -7.95 10.37
N SER A 62 -17.13 -7.63 11.30
CA SER A 62 -18.41 -8.35 11.46
C SER A 62 -19.39 -8.10 10.30
N HIS A 63 -19.19 -7.02 9.54
CA HIS A 63 -20.05 -6.61 8.44
C HIS A 63 -19.38 -6.79 7.07
N ILE A 64 -18.10 -7.17 7.02
CA ILE A 64 -17.36 -7.41 5.79
C ILE A 64 -17.62 -8.83 5.30
N ASN A 65 -18.14 -8.97 4.08
CA ASN A 65 -18.19 -10.25 3.39
C ASN A 65 -16.78 -10.61 2.87
N LEU A 66 -16.16 -11.62 3.50
CA LEU A 66 -14.83 -12.09 3.14
C LEU A 66 -14.80 -12.99 1.88
N GLY A 67 -15.97 -13.33 1.32
CA GLY A 67 -16.05 -14.19 0.13
C GLY A 67 -15.47 -15.59 0.33
N LEU A 68 -15.32 -16.03 1.58
CA LEU A 68 -14.88 -17.37 1.92
C LEU A 68 -15.95 -18.34 1.42
N LYS A 69 -15.63 -19.12 0.39
CA LYS A 69 -16.45 -20.26 0.00
C LYS A 69 -16.39 -21.26 1.17
N ASN A 70 -17.53 -21.49 1.80
CA ASN A 70 -17.68 -22.67 2.64
C ASN A 70 -17.62 -23.87 1.69
N GLU A 71 -16.66 -24.76 1.90
CA GLU A 71 -16.68 -26.10 1.29
C GLU A 71 -17.90 -26.90 1.77
#